data_AF-A0A8T7FP98-F1
#
_entry.id   AF-A0A8T7FP98-F1
#
_cell.length_a   1.000
_cell.length_b   1.000
_cell.length_c   1.000
_cell.angle_alpha   90.00
_cell.angle_beta   90.00
_cell.angle_gamma   90.00
#
_symmetry.space_group_name_H-M   'P 1'
#
loop_
_entity.id
_entity.type
_entity.pdbx_description
1 polymer ?
#
loop_
_entity_poly.entity_id
_entity_poly.type
_entity_poly.pdbx_seq_one_letter_code
_entity_poly.pdbx_strand_id
1 'polypeptide(L)'
;MLAETTEDGLLPKLDQFWAGWQKLAADPTNASLRVVLLDDTASLANALNRRATQITQLRAEQNLVVTDQVNNINALADQIAQLNAEISRVLSIGEQPNDLMDKRDLALDQLAELTGAVSFNQKNGEIMVSVGGHVLVMGHDTFKLHTQPNAADSSVVDVYWSDDQKLNPPGGKLKGTLEVRDKVLADQLAGLNTFANGIIHQVNAIHRTGFGLNNATGVDFFSGTNASDIAVNPLLDHASIAASSGASQAGNSDIALQITNLKTVRGMKAGTATLNEFYNSQVTELGVVTKRAADNAYQHGLVSKALSDQRESVVGVSLDEEAADMAKAQKAYQAAARVLTAYDDLLDLVINRMGLVGR
;
A
#
# COMPACT_ATOMS: atom_id res chain seq x y z
N MET A 1 3.31 -14.77 0.16
CA MET A 1 2.58 -14.37 -1.07
C MET A 1 3.32 -14.66 -2.38
N LEU A 2 4.57 -15.13 -2.35
CA LEU A 2 5.27 -15.65 -3.54
C LEU A 2 5.94 -16.95 -3.14
N ALA A 3 5.19 -18.05 -3.20
CA ALA A 3 5.75 -19.38 -2.99
C ALA A 3 6.45 -19.83 -4.29
N GLU A 4 7.44 -19.07 -4.75
CA GLU A 4 8.16 -19.37 -6.01
C GLU A 4 9.01 -20.63 -5.92
N THR A 5 9.30 -21.09 -4.70
CA THR A 5 10.08 -22.30 -4.42
C THR A 5 9.21 -23.54 -4.16
N THR A 6 7.89 -23.44 -4.22
CA THR A 6 6.99 -24.60 -4.12
C THR A 6 6.62 -25.12 -5.52
N GLU A 7 6.07 -26.34 -5.60
CA GLU A 7 5.60 -26.92 -6.87
C GLU A 7 4.51 -26.09 -7.57
N ASP A 8 3.86 -25.18 -6.84
CA ASP A 8 2.89 -24.23 -7.37
C ASP A 8 3.50 -22.95 -7.96
N GLY A 9 4.81 -22.75 -7.81
CA GLY A 9 5.54 -21.61 -8.36
C GLY A 9 5.54 -21.57 -9.89
N LEU A 10 5.77 -20.39 -10.46
CA LEU A 10 5.76 -20.21 -11.92
C LEU A 10 7.01 -20.81 -12.58
N LEU A 11 8.16 -20.75 -11.90
CA LEU A 11 9.41 -21.33 -12.42
C LEU A 11 9.36 -22.87 -12.57
N PRO A 12 8.93 -23.65 -11.57
CA PRO A 12 8.75 -25.09 -11.74
C PRO A 12 7.79 -25.45 -12.88
N LYS A 13 6.67 -24.73 -13.02
CA LYS A 13 5.70 -24.96 -14.11
C LYS A 13 6.28 -24.64 -15.48
N LEU A 14 7.09 -23.59 -15.56
CA LEU A 14 7.82 -23.24 -16.77
C LEU A 14 8.86 -24.31 -17.12
N ASP A 15 9.59 -24.84 -16.13
CA ASP A 15 10.52 -25.95 -16.35
C ASP A 15 9.83 -27.24 -16.76
N GLN A 16 8.65 -27.55 -16.19
CA GLN A 16 7.80 -28.66 -16.62
C GLN A 16 7.36 -28.51 -18.08
N PHE A 17 6.90 -27.31 -18.46
CA PHE A 17 6.54 -26.99 -19.84
C PHE A 17 7.71 -27.25 -20.82
N TRP A 18 8.92 -26.79 -20.49
CA TRP A 18 10.11 -27.06 -21.31
C TRP A 18 10.47 -28.54 -21.35
N ALA A 19 10.36 -29.25 -20.22
CA ALA A 19 10.60 -30.69 -20.17
C ALA A 19 9.58 -31.48 -21.00
N GLY A 20 8.32 -31.03 -21.07
CA GLY A 20 7.29 -31.60 -21.94
C GLY A 20 7.69 -31.52 -23.42
N TRP A 21 8.15 -30.35 -23.88
CA TRP A 21 8.68 -30.18 -25.24
C TRP A 21 9.93 -31.04 -25.50
N GLN A 22 10.83 -31.16 -24.53
CA GLN A 22 12.01 -32.01 -24.64
C GLN A 22 11.65 -33.50 -24.76
N LYS A 23 10.68 -33.98 -23.97
CA LYS A 23 10.17 -35.35 -24.06
C LYS A 23 9.49 -35.59 -25.41
N LEU A 24 8.68 -34.64 -25.87
CA LEU A 24 8.03 -34.72 -27.18
C LEU A 24 9.05 -34.74 -28.31
N ALA A 25 10.17 -34.02 -28.19
CA ALA A 25 11.23 -34.06 -29.17
C ALA A 25 11.93 -35.43 -29.26
N ALA A 26 11.98 -36.18 -28.16
CA ALA A 26 12.55 -37.53 -28.11
C ALA A 26 11.62 -38.60 -28.71
N ASP A 27 10.30 -38.42 -28.59
CA ASP A 27 9.29 -39.30 -29.22
C ASP A 27 8.11 -38.47 -29.76
N PRO A 28 8.25 -37.86 -30.96
CA PRO A 28 7.25 -36.96 -31.52
C PRO A 28 5.93 -37.64 -31.90
N THR A 29 5.94 -38.97 -32.05
CA THR A 29 4.75 -39.75 -32.42
C THR A 29 3.88 -40.12 -31.22
N ASN A 30 4.36 -39.88 -30.00
CA ASN A 30 3.68 -40.31 -28.79
C ASN A 30 2.46 -39.45 -28.44
N ALA A 31 1.26 -40.01 -28.61
CA ALA A 31 0.02 -39.32 -28.27
C ALA A 31 -0.09 -38.97 -26.79
N SER A 32 0.42 -39.83 -25.89
CA SER A 32 0.37 -39.60 -24.45
C SER A 32 1.25 -38.41 -24.03
N LEU A 33 2.47 -38.29 -24.59
CA LEU A 33 3.34 -37.14 -24.31
C LEU A 33 2.72 -35.81 -24.78
N ARG A 34 1.99 -35.83 -25.90
CA ARG A 34 1.28 -34.67 -26.44
C ARG A 34 0.13 -34.22 -25.53
N VAL A 35 -0.63 -35.17 -24.98
CA VAL A 35 -1.68 -34.87 -24.00
C VAL A 35 -1.07 -34.28 -22.73
N VAL A 36 0.00 -34.88 -22.20
CA VAL A 36 0.71 -34.36 -21.02
C VAL A 36 1.24 -32.96 -21.27
N LEU A 37 1.81 -32.69 -22.44
CA LEU A 37 2.29 -31.35 -22.80
C LEU A 37 1.17 -30.30 -22.79
N LEU A 38 -0.04 -30.62 -23.28
CA LEU A 38 -1.18 -29.70 -23.22
C LEU A 38 -1.62 -29.44 -21.77
N ASP A 39 -1.60 -30.47 -20.92
CA ASP A 39 -1.92 -30.32 -19.50
C ASP A 39 -0.89 -29.46 -18.74
N ASP A 40 0.41 -29.72 -18.94
CA ASP A 40 1.50 -28.92 -18.39
C ASP A 40 1.40 -27.45 -18.85
N THR A 41 1.04 -27.25 -20.12
CA THR A 41 0.83 -25.90 -20.70
C THR A 41 -0.36 -25.21 -20.06
N ALA A 42 -1.50 -25.90 -19.90
CA ALA A 42 -2.67 -25.36 -19.23
C ALA A 42 -2.38 -25.03 -17.77
N SER A 43 -1.61 -25.86 -17.07
CA SER A 43 -1.16 -25.63 -15.70
C SER A 43 -0.32 -24.35 -15.58
N LEU A 44 0.62 -24.12 -16.50
CA LEU A 44 1.41 -22.88 -16.57
C LEU A 44 0.53 -21.65 -16.84
N ALA A 45 -0.35 -21.72 -17.85
CA ALA A 45 -1.25 -20.63 -18.20
C ALA A 45 -2.16 -20.24 -17.02
N ASN A 46 -2.79 -21.23 -16.37
CA ASN A 46 -3.62 -21.02 -15.19
C ASN A 46 -2.85 -20.43 -14.01
N ALA A 47 -1.57 -20.79 -13.83
CA ALA A 47 -0.73 -20.17 -12.81
C ALA A 47 -0.46 -18.69 -13.10
N LEU A 48 -0.22 -18.33 -14.36
CA LEU A 48 -0.07 -16.93 -14.79
C LEU A 48 -1.36 -16.13 -14.57
N ASN A 49 -2.52 -16.68 -14.98
CA ASN A 49 -3.81 -16.00 -14.80
C ASN A 49 -4.14 -15.77 -13.33
N ARG A 50 -3.92 -16.78 -12.48
CA ARG A 50 -4.13 -16.68 -11.03
C ARG A 50 -3.23 -15.61 -10.42
N ARG A 51 -1.97 -15.55 -10.82
CA ARG A 51 -1.02 -14.54 -10.34
C ARG A 51 -1.44 -13.12 -10.75
N ALA A 52 -1.82 -12.93 -12.02
CA ALA A 52 -2.31 -11.64 -12.52
C ALA A 52 -3.58 -11.19 -11.78
N THR A 53 -4.50 -12.13 -11.54
CA THR A 53 -5.74 -11.89 -10.78
C THR A 53 -5.44 -11.47 -9.34
N GLN A 54 -4.53 -12.17 -8.65
CA GLN A 54 -4.11 -11.83 -7.29
C GLN A 54 -3.52 -10.42 -7.20
N ILE A 55 -2.63 -10.05 -8.12
CA ILE A 55 -2.02 -8.71 -8.13
C ILE A 55 -3.10 -7.64 -8.38
N THR A 56 -4.03 -7.90 -9.31
CA THR A 56 -5.14 -6.99 -9.60
C THR A 56 -6.07 -6.82 -8.40
N GLN A 57 -6.39 -7.90 -7.69
CA GLN A 57 -7.18 -7.87 -6.46
C GLN A 57 -6.49 -7.07 -5.35
N LEU A 58 -5.20 -7.33 -5.09
CA LEU A 58 -4.42 -6.56 -4.13
C LEU A 58 -4.43 -5.06 -4.48
N ARG A 59 -4.33 -4.73 -5.76
CA ARG A 59 -4.33 -3.34 -6.22
C ARG A 59 -5.69 -2.66 -6.00
N ALA A 60 -6.78 -3.38 -6.22
CA ALA A 60 -8.14 -2.93 -5.90
C ALA A 60 -8.37 -2.76 -4.40
N GLU A 61 -7.85 -3.67 -3.58
CA GLU A 61 -7.88 -3.56 -2.10
C GLU A 61 -7.11 -2.32 -1.63
N GLN A 62 -5.89 -2.08 -2.14
CA GLN A 62 -5.14 -0.86 -1.81
C GLN A 62 -5.88 0.40 -2.26
N ASN A 63 -6.63 0.34 -3.36
CA ASN A 63 -7.43 1.46 -3.82
C ASN A 63 -8.55 1.85 -2.84
N LEU A 64 -9.20 0.86 -2.22
CA LEU A 64 -10.18 1.10 -1.15
C LEU A 64 -9.50 1.72 0.08
N VAL A 65 -8.33 1.18 0.46
CA VAL A 65 -7.53 1.72 1.57
C VAL A 65 -7.16 3.19 1.36
N VAL A 66 -6.79 3.59 0.13
CA VAL A 66 -6.54 5.01 -0.21
C VAL A 66 -7.77 5.87 0.06
N THR A 67 -8.95 5.40 -0.38
CA THR A 67 -10.21 6.15 -0.21
C THR A 67 -10.56 6.30 1.27
N ASP A 68 -10.40 5.23 2.06
CA ASP A 68 -10.66 5.26 3.50
C ASP A 68 -9.66 6.16 4.24
N GLN A 69 -8.38 6.14 3.85
CA GLN A 69 -7.37 7.04 4.40
C GLN A 69 -7.72 8.50 4.11
N VAL A 70 -8.17 8.84 2.90
CA VAL A 70 -8.61 10.21 2.55
C VAL A 70 -9.80 10.64 3.41
N ASN A 71 -10.78 9.75 3.63
CA ASN A 71 -11.91 10.03 4.52
C ASN A 71 -11.47 10.29 5.96
N ASN A 72 -10.55 9.46 6.48
CA ASN A 72 -9.99 9.63 7.83
C ASN A 72 -9.20 10.94 7.96
N ILE A 73 -8.43 11.32 6.93
CA ILE A 73 -7.69 12.59 6.89
C ILE A 73 -8.66 13.77 6.98
N ASN A 74 -9.74 13.75 6.19
CA ASN A 74 -10.75 14.80 6.22
C ASN A 74 -11.47 14.87 7.57
N ALA A 75 -11.76 13.72 8.20
CA ALA A 75 -12.36 13.67 9.53
C ALA A 75 -11.44 14.25 10.61
N LEU A 76 -10.14 13.93 10.57
CA LEU A 76 -9.15 14.52 11.48
C LEU A 76 -8.99 16.02 11.25
N ALA A 77 -9.00 16.47 9.99
CA ALA A 77 -8.97 17.90 9.67
C ALA A 77 -10.16 18.63 10.29
N ASP A 78 -11.37 18.09 10.14
CA ASP A 78 -12.59 18.66 10.73
C ASP A 78 -12.52 18.67 12.28
N GLN A 79 -12.01 17.61 12.90
CA GLN A 79 -11.80 17.54 14.35
C GLN A 79 -10.80 18.60 14.83
N ILE A 80 -9.68 18.79 14.13
CA ILE A 80 -8.67 19.80 14.48
C ILE A 80 -9.25 21.21 14.37
N ALA A 81 -10.02 21.49 13.31
CA ALA A 81 -10.68 22.78 13.13
C ALA A 81 -11.70 23.08 14.25
N GLN A 82 -12.48 22.08 14.67
CA GLN A 82 -13.39 22.19 15.80
C GLN A 82 -12.64 22.47 17.11
N LEU A 83 -11.56 21.71 17.38
CA LEU A 83 -10.73 21.91 18.56
C LEU A 83 -10.06 23.29 18.56
N ASN A 84 -9.60 23.79 17.41
CA ASN A 84 -9.08 25.15 17.29
C ASN A 84 -10.12 26.20 17.69
N ALA A 85 -11.38 26.04 17.26
CA ALA A 85 -12.46 26.95 17.62
C ALA A 85 -12.78 26.91 19.13
N GLU A 86 -12.84 25.71 19.73
CA GLU A 86 -13.08 25.54 21.17
C GLU A 86 -11.94 26.10 22.01
N ILE A 87 -10.69 25.80 21.66
CA ILE A 87 -9.48 26.30 22.35
C ILE A 87 -9.44 27.83 22.28
N SER A 88 -9.64 28.40 21.10
CA SER A 88 -9.67 29.86 20.90
C SER A 88 -10.74 30.52 21.78
N ARG A 89 -11.93 29.90 21.90
CA ARG A 89 -13.00 30.37 22.78
C ARG A 89 -12.62 30.32 24.26
N VAL A 90 -12.03 29.23 24.74
CA VAL A 90 -11.62 29.11 26.16
C VAL A 90 -10.48 30.07 26.49
N LEU A 91 -9.50 30.24 25.59
CA LEU A 91 -8.42 31.21 25.76
C LEU A 91 -8.95 32.66 25.81
N SER A 92 -10.01 32.98 25.05
CA SER A 92 -10.59 34.32 25.02
C SER A 92 -11.20 34.77 26.37
N ILE A 93 -11.59 33.81 27.22
CA ILE A 93 -12.10 34.09 28.58
C ILE A 93 -11.02 33.97 29.66
N GLY A 94 -9.75 33.74 29.27
CA GLY A 94 -8.59 33.70 30.17
C GLY A 94 -8.32 32.35 30.84
N GLU A 95 -9.09 31.31 30.49
CA GLU A 95 -8.92 29.94 30.99
C GLU A 95 -7.95 29.13 30.12
N GLN A 96 -7.34 28.09 30.68
CA GLN A 96 -6.39 27.21 29.97
C GLN A 96 -7.06 25.88 29.55
N PRO A 97 -7.24 25.62 28.25
CA PRO A 97 -7.94 24.42 27.76
C PRO A 97 -7.01 23.21 27.57
N ASN A 98 -6.29 22.79 28.62
CA ASN A 98 -5.27 21.73 28.52
C ASN A 98 -5.80 20.43 27.87
N ASP A 99 -6.95 19.92 28.33
CA ASP A 99 -7.55 18.69 27.78
C ASP A 99 -7.90 18.80 26.28
N LEU A 100 -8.29 19.99 25.80
CA LEU A 100 -8.60 20.21 24.39
C LEU A 100 -7.31 20.30 23.57
N MET A 101 -6.26 20.88 24.12
CA MET A 101 -4.93 20.91 23.51
C MET A 101 -4.38 19.49 23.36
N ASP A 102 -4.51 18.65 24.39
CA ASP A 102 -4.09 17.24 24.34
C ASP A 102 -4.84 16.45 23.26
N LYS A 103 -6.16 16.64 23.15
CA LYS A 103 -6.96 16.02 22.08
C LYS A 103 -6.54 16.50 20.69
N ARG A 104 -6.18 17.78 20.57
CA ARG A 104 -5.72 18.35 19.30
C ARG A 104 -4.36 17.79 18.92
N ASP A 105 -3.45 17.68 19.87
CA ASP A 105 -2.11 17.14 19.65
C ASP A 105 -2.17 15.65 19.27
N LEU A 106 -3.07 14.87 19.88
CA LEU A 106 -3.34 13.50 19.45
C LEU A 106 -3.88 13.43 18.00
N ALA A 107 -4.81 14.30 17.64
CA ALA A 107 -5.36 14.35 16.28
C ALA A 107 -4.28 14.77 15.25
N LEU A 108 -3.39 15.70 15.63
CA LEU A 108 -2.24 16.10 14.84
C LEU A 108 -1.24 14.95 14.64
N ASP A 109 -0.93 14.19 15.69
CA ASP A 109 -0.07 13.00 15.62
C ASP A 109 -0.65 11.95 14.65
N GLN A 110 -1.95 11.67 14.75
CA GLN A 110 -2.65 10.75 13.85
C GLN A 110 -2.64 11.22 12.40
N LEU A 111 -2.87 12.52 12.18
CA LEU A 111 -2.85 13.12 10.85
C LEU A 111 -1.43 13.11 10.24
N ALA A 112 -0.40 13.36 11.05
CA ALA A 112 0.99 13.25 10.66
C ALA A 112 1.37 11.80 10.30
N GLU A 113 0.88 10.81 11.04
CA GLU A 113 1.09 9.39 10.70
C GLU A 113 0.46 9.01 9.35
N LEU A 114 -0.70 9.58 9.02
CA LEU A 114 -1.38 9.31 7.75
C LEU A 114 -0.72 10.01 6.55
N THR A 115 -0.24 11.25 6.72
CA THR A 115 0.11 12.13 5.58
C THR A 115 1.49 12.77 5.62
N GLY A 116 2.16 12.74 6.78
CA GLY A 116 3.32 13.59 7.05
C GLY A 116 2.96 15.07 7.20
N ALA A 117 1.75 15.38 7.68
CA ALA A 117 1.32 16.73 7.99
C ALA A 117 2.26 17.44 8.97
N VAL A 118 2.38 18.75 8.82
CA VAL A 118 3.10 19.65 9.71
C VAL A 118 2.16 20.72 10.23
N SER A 119 2.28 21.04 11.51
CA SER A 119 1.48 22.06 12.19
C SER A 119 2.31 23.29 12.55
N PHE A 120 1.66 24.46 12.54
CA PHE A 120 2.24 25.74 12.91
C PHE A 120 1.29 26.50 13.83
N ASN A 121 1.80 26.92 14.99
CA ASN A 121 1.08 27.78 15.92
C ASN A 121 1.01 29.21 15.37
N GLN A 122 -0.18 29.77 15.35
CA GLN A 122 -0.43 31.16 14.99
C GLN A 122 -0.41 32.06 16.24
N LYS A 123 -0.20 33.37 16.04
CA LYS A 123 -0.10 34.36 17.14
C LYS A 123 -1.37 34.46 17.99
N ASN A 124 -2.51 34.04 17.46
CA ASN A 124 -3.82 34.01 18.13
C ASN A 124 -4.08 32.70 18.88
N GLY A 125 -3.13 31.76 18.91
CA GLY A 125 -3.29 30.44 19.57
C GLY A 125 -3.93 29.36 18.70
N GLU A 126 -4.37 29.70 17.48
CA GLU A 126 -4.88 28.73 16.51
C GLU A 126 -3.72 27.96 15.85
N ILE A 127 -4.01 26.75 15.35
CA ILE A 127 -3.05 25.97 14.58
C ILE A 127 -3.42 25.96 13.11
N MET A 128 -2.43 26.20 12.26
CA MET A 128 -2.48 25.89 10.84
C MET A 128 -1.84 24.53 10.59
N VAL A 129 -2.47 23.69 9.76
CA VAL A 129 -1.94 22.38 9.38
C VAL A 129 -1.76 22.32 7.87
N SER A 130 -0.62 21.83 7.42
CA SER A 130 -0.32 21.66 5.99
C SER A 130 0.28 20.29 5.69
N VAL A 131 0.04 19.79 4.49
CA VAL A 131 0.61 18.54 3.95
C VAL A 131 1.38 18.90 2.69
N GLY A 132 2.69 18.67 2.67
CA GLY A 132 3.52 18.97 1.49
C GLY A 132 3.42 20.43 1.03
N GLY A 133 3.28 21.37 1.98
CA GLY A 133 3.15 22.80 1.71
C GLY A 133 1.74 23.28 1.35
N HIS A 134 0.76 22.39 1.23
CA HIS A 134 -0.64 22.74 0.96
C HIS A 134 -1.44 22.74 2.26
N VAL A 135 -2.24 23.77 2.48
CA VAL A 135 -2.98 23.94 3.73
C VAL A 135 -4.18 22.99 3.76
N LEU A 136 -4.31 22.23 4.85
CA LEU A 136 -5.43 21.34 5.12
C LEU A 136 -6.38 21.92 6.18
N VAL A 137 -5.81 22.63 7.18
CA VAL A 137 -6.57 23.33 8.23
C VAL A 137 -5.99 24.72 8.43
N MET A 138 -6.84 25.73 8.47
CA MET A 138 -6.47 27.10 8.83
C MET A 138 -7.46 27.65 9.86
N GLY A 139 -7.04 27.72 11.12
CA GLY A 139 -7.93 28.16 12.19
C GLY A 139 -9.11 27.21 12.33
N HIS A 140 -10.31 27.68 12.00
CA HIS A 140 -11.57 26.91 12.03
C HIS A 140 -12.01 26.37 10.66
N ASP A 141 -11.28 26.67 9.58
CA ASP A 141 -11.60 26.23 8.22
C ASP A 141 -10.82 24.98 7.82
N THR A 142 -11.45 24.10 7.04
CA THR A 142 -10.83 22.91 6.46
C THR A 142 -10.87 22.92 4.93
N PHE A 143 -9.77 22.50 4.32
CA PHE A 143 -9.61 22.38 2.87
C PHE A 143 -9.51 20.90 2.50
N LYS A 144 -10.66 20.30 2.21
CA LYS A 144 -10.78 18.84 2.12
C LYS A 144 -10.07 18.26 0.89
N LEU A 145 -9.58 17.04 1.07
CA LEU A 145 -9.13 16.19 -0.01
C LEU A 145 -10.32 15.46 -0.64
N HIS A 146 -10.23 15.14 -1.92
CA HIS A 146 -11.16 14.24 -2.58
C HIS A 146 -10.42 13.28 -3.51
N THR A 147 -11.10 12.19 -3.88
CA THR A 147 -10.58 11.22 -4.85
C THR A 147 -11.25 11.44 -6.20
N GLN A 148 -10.51 11.19 -7.27
CA GLN A 148 -11.04 11.14 -8.63
C GLN A 148 -10.47 9.91 -9.37
N PRO A 149 -11.22 9.27 -10.28
CA PRO A 149 -10.68 8.19 -11.10
C PRO A 149 -9.41 8.64 -11.83
N ASN A 150 -8.38 7.80 -11.81
CA ASN A 150 -7.13 8.10 -12.51
C ASN A 150 -7.37 8.07 -14.04
N ALA A 151 -6.86 9.08 -14.74
CA ALA A 151 -7.11 9.26 -16.17
C ALA A 151 -6.48 8.19 -17.06
N ALA A 152 -5.35 7.60 -16.65
CA ALA A 152 -4.68 6.54 -17.39
C ALA A 152 -5.21 5.14 -17.02
N ASP A 153 -5.77 4.99 -15.82
CA ASP A 153 -6.29 3.73 -15.31
C ASP A 153 -7.47 3.94 -14.37
N SER A 154 -8.68 3.81 -14.88
CA SER A 154 -9.92 4.02 -14.12
C SER A 154 -10.15 2.99 -13.00
N SER A 155 -9.33 1.94 -12.89
CA SER A 155 -9.42 0.97 -11.78
C SER A 155 -8.88 1.52 -10.46
N VAL A 156 -8.14 2.64 -10.51
CA VAL A 156 -7.59 3.30 -9.33
C VAL A 156 -7.99 4.77 -9.26
N VAL A 157 -7.91 5.35 -8.06
CA VAL A 157 -8.17 6.78 -7.83
C VAL A 157 -6.89 7.54 -7.53
N ASP A 158 -6.83 8.77 -8.03
CA ASP A 158 -5.88 9.78 -7.61
C ASP A 158 -6.51 10.67 -6.52
N VAL A 159 -5.68 11.24 -5.66
CA VAL A 159 -6.11 12.14 -4.58
C VAL A 159 -5.80 13.58 -4.97
N TYR A 160 -6.76 14.48 -4.76
CA TYR A 160 -6.68 15.89 -5.10
C TYR A 160 -7.11 16.77 -3.92
N TRP A 161 -6.58 17.99 -3.91
CA TRP A 161 -7.03 19.09 -3.08
C TRP A 161 -8.31 19.70 -3.66
N SER A 162 -9.05 20.47 -2.85
CA SER A 162 -10.27 21.16 -3.27
C SER A 162 -10.08 22.17 -4.41
N ASP A 163 -8.83 22.57 -4.71
CA ASP A 163 -8.45 23.42 -5.83
C ASP A 163 -7.99 22.62 -7.07
N ASP A 164 -8.30 21.33 -7.11
CA ASP A 164 -7.95 20.37 -8.17
C ASP A 164 -6.44 20.14 -8.35
N GLN A 165 -5.59 20.57 -7.41
CA GLN A 165 -4.19 20.18 -7.43
C GLN A 165 -4.00 18.73 -6.93
N LYS A 166 -3.23 17.93 -7.68
CA LYS A 166 -2.95 16.54 -7.29
C LYS A 166 -2.13 16.51 -6.00
N LEU A 167 -2.59 15.74 -5.03
CA LEU A 167 -1.88 15.53 -3.77
C LEU A 167 -0.55 14.81 -4.03
N ASN A 168 0.54 15.37 -3.50
CA ASN A 168 1.83 14.71 -3.41
C ASN A 168 2.25 14.64 -1.93
N PRO A 169 1.88 13.57 -1.21
CA PRO A 169 2.12 13.51 0.23
C PRO A 169 3.63 13.39 0.51
N PRO A 170 4.19 14.18 1.44
CA PRO A 170 5.61 14.10 1.78
C PRO A 170 5.97 12.74 2.40
N GLY A 171 5.04 12.13 3.13
CA GLY A 171 5.22 10.85 3.81
C GLY A 171 3.89 10.24 4.29
N GLY A 172 3.98 9.44 5.35
CA GLY A 172 2.82 8.83 6.00
C GLY A 172 2.29 7.57 5.30
N LYS A 173 1.29 6.95 5.94
CA LYS A 173 0.64 5.72 5.46
C LYS A 173 0.05 5.90 4.06
N LEU A 174 -0.54 7.05 3.74
CA LEU A 174 -1.13 7.32 2.43
C LEU A 174 -0.09 7.25 1.31
N LYS A 175 1.08 7.86 1.50
CA LYS A 175 2.18 7.77 0.53
C LYS A 175 2.61 6.32 0.32
N GLY A 176 2.78 5.57 1.41
CA GLY A 176 3.18 4.16 1.34
C GLY A 176 2.16 3.30 0.58
N THR A 177 0.87 3.49 0.84
CA THR A 177 -0.22 2.80 0.14
C THR A 177 -0.21 3.14 -1.36
N LEU A 178 -0.06 4.42 -1.72
CA LEU A 178 0.05 4.86 -3.12
C LEU A 178 1.29 4.26 -3.81
N GLU A 179 2.46 4.26 -3.16
CA GLU A 179 3.69 3.66 -3.72
C GLU A 179 3.54 2.16 -3.96
N VAL A 180 2.90 1.43 -3.03
CA VAL A 180 2.63 -0.01 -3.22
C VAL A 180 1.67 -0.22 -4.39
N ARG A 181 0.56 0.52 -4.46
CA ARG A 181 -0.49 0.37 -5.48
C ARG A 181 -0.03 0.77 -6.88
N ASP A 182 0.63 1.92 -6.99
CA ASP A 182 0.89 2.60 -8.27
C ASP A 182 2.25 2.26 -8.85
N LYS A 183 3.19 1.80 -8.02
CA LYS A 183 4.52 1.40 -8.46
C LYS A 183 4.74 -0.09 -8.27
N VAL A 184 4.75 -0.58 -7.03
CA VAL A 184 5.15 -1.98 -6.77
C VAL A 184 4.22 -2.98 -7.44
N LEU A 185 2.91 -2.88 -7.22
CA LEU A 185 1.94 -3.82 -7.80
C LEU A 185 1.79 -3.61 -9.32
N ALA A 186 1.82 -2.36 -9.78
CA ALA A 186 1.73 -2.04 -11.20
C ALA A 186 2.93 -2.60 -11.99
N ASP A 187 4.16 -2.40 -11.49
CA ASP A 187 5.39 -2.91 -12.11
C ASP A 187 5.41 -4.44 -12.13
N GLN A 188 4.95 -5.09 -11.05
CA GLN A 188 4.85 -6.56 -10.98
C GLN A 188 3.83 -7.12 -11.98
N LEU A 189 2.68 -6.47 -12.15
CA LEU A 189 1.69 -6.88 -13.16
C LEU A 189 2.22 -6.66 -14.58
N ALA A 190 2.87 -5.53 -14.84
CA ALA A 190 3.48 -5.23 -16.13
C ALA A 190 4.61 -6.22 -16.47
N GLY A 191 5.45 -6.57 -15.49
CA GLY A 191 6.49 -7.59 -15.61
C GLY A 191 5.89 -8.96 -15.94
N LEU A 192 4.85 -9.38 -15.22
CA LEU A 192 4.15 -10.64 -15.48
C LEU A 192 3.52 -10.68 -16.89
N ASN A 193 2.87 -9.59 -17.30
CA ASN A 193 2.29 -9.45 -18.63
C ASN A 193 3.36 -9.52 -19.73
N THR A 194 4.50 -8.86 -19.53
CA THR A 194 5.63 -8.90 -20.45
C THR A 194 6.18 -10.32 -20.56
N PHE A 195 6.30 -11.04 -19.44
CA PHE A 195 6.75 -12.43 -19.42
C PHE A 195 5.79 -13.35 -20.19
N ALA A 196 4.49 -13.28 -19.90
CA ALA A 196 3.47 -14.08 -20.60
C ALA A 196 3.44 -13.78 -22.10
N ASN A 197 3.45 -12.50 -22.47
CA ASN A 197 3.51 -12.04 -23.86
C ASN A 197 4.75 -12.60 -24.57
N GLY A 198 5.91 -12.58 -23.91
CA GLY A 198 7.16 -13.15 -24.41
C GLY A 198 7.06 -14.65 -24.70
N ILE A 199 6.45 -15.44 -23.81
CA ILE A 199 6.21 -16.88 -24.04
C ILE A 199 5.28 -17.09 -25.23
N ILE A 200 4.12 -16.41 -25.24
CA ILE A 200 3.11 -16.52 -26.29
C ILE A 200 3.75 -16.27 -27.65
N HIS A 201 4.42 -15.13 -27.83
CA HIS A 201 4.96 -14.75 -29.13
C HIS A 201 6.11 -15.66 -29.58
N GLN A 202 7.05 -15.99 -28.70
CA GLN A 202 8.21 -16.81 -29.07
C GLN A 202 7.79 -18.24 -29.42
N VAL A 203 6.90 -18.86 -28.63
CA VAL A 203 6.42 -20.22 -28.90
C VAL A 203 5.53 -20.24 -30.14
N ASN A 204 4.58 -19.30 -30.28
CA ASN A 204 3.70 -19.26 -31.47
C ASN A 204 4.47 -18.98 -32.75
N ALA A 205 5.50 -18.12 -32.70
CA ALA A 205 6.35 -17.85 -33.86
C ALA A 205 6.99 -19.11 -34.43
N ILE A 206 7.48 -20.01 -33.56
CA ILE A 206 8.08 -21.28 -33.96
C ILE A 206 7.00 -22.31 -34.33
N HIS A 207 5.99 -22.49 -33.47
CA HIS A 207 4.95 -23.50 -33.64
C HIS A 207 4.20 -23.38 -34.98
N ARG A 208 3.90 -22.15 -35.42
CA ARG A 208 3.23 -21.89 -36.71
C ARG A 208 4.00 -22.40 -37.92
N THR A 209 5.31 -22.55 -37.82
CA THR A 209 6.17 -23.02 -38.94
C THR A 209 6.19 -24.54 -39.08
N GLY A 210 5.66 -25.27 -38.09
CA GLY A 210 5.70 -26.73 -38.07
C GLY A 210 4.42 -27.43 -38.51
N PHE A 211 4.46 -28.76 -38.44
CA PHE A 211 3.38 -29.67 -38.78
C PHE A 211 3.05 -30.60 -37.60
N GLY A 212 1.75 -30.76 -37.34
CA GLY A 212 1.21 -31.77 -36.42
C GLY A 212 1.13 -33.17 -37.04
N LEU A 213 0.76 -34.16 -36.23
CA LEU A 213 0.50 -35.55 -36.68
C LEU A 213 -0.64 -35.63 -37.71
N ASN A 214 -1.61 -34.72 -37.60
CA ASN A 214 -2.72 -34.58 -38.54
C ASN A 214 -2.39 -33.65 -39.73
N ASN A 215 -1.11 -33.29 -39.93
CA ASN A 215 -0.65 -32.30 -40.91
C ASN A 215 -1.22 -30.88 -40.71
N ALA A 216 -1.80 -30.55 -39.55
CA ALA A 216 -2.15 -29.17 -39.22
C ALA A 216 -0.88 -28.31 -39.15
N THR A 217 -0.96 -27.09 -39.68
CA THR A 217 0.15 -26.11 -39.72
C THR A 217 -0.41 -24.70 -39.60
N GLY A 218 0.44 -23.72 -39.27
CA GLY A 218 0.04 -22.32 -39.14
C GLY A 218 -0.87 -22.02 -37.93
N VAL A 219 -1.04 -22.97 -37.01
CA VAL A 219 -1.85 -22.81 -35.79
C VAL A 219 -0.97 -22.26 -34.68
N ASP A 220 -1.49 -21.31 -33.91
CA ASP A 220 -0.83 -20.78 -32.71
C ASP A 220 -0.92 -21.80 -31.56
N PHE A 221 0.16 -21.94 -30.78
CA PHE A 221 0.21 -22.85 -29.62
C PHE A 221 -0.56 -22.29 -28.40
N PHE A 222 -0.33 -21.02 -28.10
CA PHE A 222 -1.04 -20.24 -27.10
C PHE A 222 -2.06 -19.31 -27.74
N SER A 223 -3.13 -19.04 -27.00
CA SER A 223 -4.02 -17.90 -27.22
C SER A 223 -3.85 -16.87 -26.09
N GLY A 224 -4.49 -15.71 -26.23
CA GLY A 224 -4.33 -14.59 -25.31
C GLY A 224 -3.18 -13.66 -25.71
N THR A 225 -2.97 -12.63 -24.90
CA THR A 225 -2.01 -11.55 -25.19
C THR A 225 -1.06 -11.28 -24.03
N ASN A 226 -1.47 -11.60 -22.80
CA ASN A 226 -0.79 -11.24 -21.57
C ASN A 226 -1.06 -12.28 -20.47
N ALA A 227 -0.67 -12.00 -19.21
CA ALA A 227 -0.77 -12.98 -18.14
C ALA A 227 -2.21 -13.23 -17.67
N SER A 228 -3.12 -12.29 -17.87
CA SER A 228 -4.52 -12.43 -17.43
C SER A 228 -5.36 -13.33 -18.35
N ASP A 229 -4.98 -13.45 -19.62
CA ASP A 229 -5.76 -14.14 -20.66
C ASP A 229 -4.99 -15.24 -21.39
N ILE A 230 -3.71 -15.48 -21.06
CA ILE A 230 -2.94 -16.58 -21.64
C ILE A 230 -3.66 -17.91 -21.43
N ALA A 231 -3.79 -18.70 -22.49
CA ALA A 231 -4.38 -20.03 -22.47
C ALA A 231 -3.80 -20.91 -23.58
N VAL A 232 -3.95 -22.23 -23.46
CA VAL A 232 -3.76 -23.14 -24.60
C VAL A 232 -4.76 -22.75 -25.69
N ASN A 233 -4.33 -22.68 -26.95
CA ASN A 233 -5.24 -22.34 -28.04
C ASN A 233 -6.38 -23.39 -28.14
N PRO A 234 -7.67 -22.99 -28.03
CA PRO A 234 -8.80 -23.93 -28.08
C PRO A 234 -8.93 -24.72 -29.39
N LEU A 235 -8.29 -24.24 -30.47
CA LEU A 235 -8.25 -24.94 -31.76
C LEU A 235 -7.20 -26.07 -31.80
N LEU A 236 -6.37 -26.20 -30.77
CA LEU A 236 -5.40 -27.28 -30.67
C LEU A 236 -5.99 -28.53 -30.04
N ASP A 237 -5.67 -29.63 -30.69
CA ASP A 237 -5.75 -30.98 -30.17
C ASP A 237 -4.34 -31.62 -30.11
N HIS A 238 -4.17 -32.71 -29.38
CA HIS A 238 -2.90 -33.42 -29.20
C HIS A 238 -2.21 -33.76 -30.53
N ALA A 239 -2.99 -34.07 -31.57
CA ALA A 239 -2.52 -34.40 -32.92
C ALA A 239 -2.08 -33.17 -33.72
N SER A 240 -2.56 -31.97 -33.37
CA SER A 240 -2.25 -30.71 -34.05
C SER A 240 -1.01 -29.99 -33.52
N ILE A 241 -0.43 -30.46 -32.40
CA ILE A 241 0.81 -29.90 -31.87
C ILE A 241 1.92 -30.09 -32.91
N ALA A 242 2.46 -28.97 -33.39
CA ALA A 242 3.50 -28.95 -34.40
C ALA A 242 4.85 -29.32 -33.79
N ALA A 243 5.34 -30.52 -34.13
CA ALA A 243 6.64 -31.03 -33.69
C ALA A 243 7.63 -31.20 -34.85
N SER A 244 7.12 -31.34 -36.07
CA SER A 244 7.89 -31.62 -37.28
C SER A 244 8.06 -30.37 -38.14
N SER A 245 9.21 -30.23 -38.81
CA SER A 245 9.46 -29.15 -39.80
C SER A 245 8.88 -29.44 -41.19
N GLY A 246 8.35 -30.65 -41.44
CA GLY A 246 7.83 -31.06 -42.74
C GLY A 246 6.52 -31.85 -42.68
N ALA A 247 5.70 -31.70 -43.72
CA ALA A 247 4.43 -32.42 -43.83
C ALA A 247 4.66 -33.95 -43.88
N SER A 248 3.80 -34.70 -43.19
CA SER A 248 3.84 -36.18 -43.12
C SER A 248 5.17 -36.77 -42.60
N GLN A 249 5.99 -35.98 -41.92
CA GLN A 249 7.22 -36.44 -41.25
C GLN A 249 6.98 -36.58 -39.74
N ALA A 250 6.09 -37.50 -39.33
CA ALA A 250 5.64 -37.62 -37.95
C ALA A 250 6.76 -37.94 -36.93
N GLY A 251 7.89 -38.50 -37.38
CA GLY A 251 9.07 -38.77 -36.54
C GLY A 251 10.10 -37.63 -36.48
N ASN A 252 9.89 -36.54 -37.22
CA ASN A 252 10.77 -35.37 -37.18
C ASN A 252 10.40 -34.50 -35.95
N SER A 253 11.43 -34.06 -35.21
CA SER A 253 11.32 -33.32 -33.95
C SER A 253 11.92 -31.91 -33.98
N ASP A 254 12.28 -31.39 -35.16
CA ASP A 254 13.02 -30.14 -35.30
C ASP A 254 12.32 -28.96 -34.61
N ILE A 255 10.99 -28.86 -34.76
CA ILE A 255 10.19 -27.76 -34.18
C ILE A 255 10.11 -27.92 -32.66
N ALA A 256 9.94 -29.14 -32.16
CA ALA A 256 9.94 -29.41 -30.72
C ALA A 256 11.30 -29.06 -30.08
N LEU A 257 12.41 -29.36 -30.77
CA LEU A 257 13.76 -28.96 -30.33
C LEU A 257 13.97 -27.44 -30.38
N GLN A 258 13.49 -26.77 -31.42
CA GLN A 258 13.55 -25.31 -31.52
C GLN A 258 12.77 -24.63 -30.37
N ILE A 259 11.58 -25.12 -30.03
CA ILE A 259 10.81 -24.62 -28.89
C ILE A 259 11.54 -24.91 -27.57
N THR A 260 12.11 -26.10 -27.40
CA THR A 260 12.92 -26.43 -26.21
C THR A 260 14.12 -25.47 -26.04
N ASN A 261 14.75 -25.08 -27.15
CA ASN A 261 15.89 -24.14 -27.15
C ASN A 261 15.51 -22.72 -26.75
N LEU A 262 14.23 -22.32 -26.77
CA LEU A 262 13.80 -21.01 -26.26
C LEU A 262 14.16 -20.79 -24.79
N LYS A 263 14.36 -21.87 -24.02
CA LYS A 263 14.86 -21.81 -22.64
C LYS A 263 16.21 -21.06 -22.54
N THR A 264 17.06 -21.14 -23.56
CA THR A 264 18.41 -20.53 -23.56
C THR A 264 18.52 -19.30 -24.45
N VAL A 265 17.53 -19.06 -25.31
CA VAL A 265 17.50 -17.89 -26.19
C VAL A 265 17.24 -16.61 -25.40
N ARG A 266 18.05 -15.59 -25.64
CA ARG A 266 17.84 -14.25 -25.08
C ARG A 266 16.82 -13.49 -25.93
N GLY A 267 15.54 -13.77 -25.72
CA GLY A 267 14.42 -13.11 -26.41
C GLY A 267 13.79 -11.94 -25.62
N MET A 268 14.14 -11.77 -24.34
CA MET A 268 13.52 -10.80 -23.44
C MET A 268 14.40 -9.55 -23.25
N LYS A 269 13.79 -8.44 -22.84
CA LYS A 269 14.48 -7.17 -22.51
C LYS A 269 15.43 -6.72 -23.63
N ALA A 270 14.88 -6.51 -24.83
CA ALA A 270 15.63 -6.16 -26.03
C ALA A 270 16.80 -7.13 -26.36
N GLY A 271 16.59 -8.42 -26.09
CA GLY A 271 17.55 -9.48 -26.41
C GLY A 271 18.65 -9.69 -25.36
N THR A 272 18.49 -9.15 -24.16
CA THR A 272 19.52 -9.24 -23.11
C THR A 272 19.26 -10.34 -22.08
N ALA A 273 18.06 -10.91 -22.02
CA ALA A 273 17.71 -11.93 -21.03
C ALA A 273 16.91 -13.10 -21.66
N THR A 274 17.08 -14.30 -21.10
CA THR A 274 16.18 -15.43 -21.34
C THR A 274 14.84 -15.24 -20.62
N LEU A 275 13.85 -16.08 -20.93
CA LEU A 275 12.57 -16.10 -20.21
C LEU A 275 12.75 -16.36 -18.70
N ASN A 276 13.56 -17.35 -18.34
CA ASN A 276 13.84 -17.68 -16.94
C ASN A 276 14.62 -16.56 -16.24
N GLU A 277 15.62 -15.95 -16.90
CA GLU A 277 16.37 -14.82 -16.33
C GLU A 277 15.46 -13.61 -16.11
N PHE A 278 14.58 -13.30 -17.07
CA PHE A 278 13.64 -12.19 -16.95
C PHE A 278 12.70 -12.39 -15.76
N TYR A 279 12.07 -13.56 -15.63
CA TYR A 279 11.17 -13.83 -14.51
C TYR A 279 11.90 -13.84 -13.16
N ASN A 280 13.08 -14.46 -13.08
CA ASN A 280 13.92 -14.42 -11.88
C ASN A 280 14.29 -12.99 -11.47
N SER A 281 14.55 -12.11 -12.45
CA SER A 281 14.85 -10.70 -12.16
C SER A 281 13.67 -9.97 -11.53
N GLN A 282 12.43 -10.25 -11.98
CA GLN A 282 11.20 -9.68 -11.41
C GLN A 282 11.00 -10.12 -9.96
N VAL A 283 11.19 -11.42 -9.68
CA VAL A 283 11.11 -11.97 -8.32
C VAL A 283 12.18 -11.37 -7.41
N THR A 284 13.41 -11.25 -7.93
CA THR A 284 14.55 -10.68 -7.18
C THR A 284 14.32 -9.22 -6.84
N GLU A 285 13.84 -8.43 -7.80
CA GLU A 285 13.57 -7.01 -7.61
C GLU A 285 12.51 -6.78 -6.53
N LEU A 286 11.41 -7.53 -6.57
CA LEU A 286 10.40 -7.47 -5.50
C LEU A 286 10.96 -7.88 -4.14
N GLY A 287 11.85 -8.89 -4.11
CA GLY A 287 12.56 -9.31 -2.90
C GLY A 287 13.41 -8.17 -2.32
N VAL A 288 14.17 -7.47 -3.18
CA VAL A 288 14.99 -6.31 -2.78
C VAL A 288 14.12 -5.16 -2.29
N VAL A 289 13.03 -4.82 -2.99
CA VAL A 289 12.09 -3.76 -2.59
C VAL A 289 11.48 -4.07 -1.23
N THR A 290 11.02 -5.31 -1.03
CA THR A 290 10.42 -5.76 0.24
C THR A 290 11.43 -5.72 1.39
N LYS A 291 12.65 -6.23 1.16
CA LYS A 291 13.72 -6.22 2.16
C LYS A 291 14.10 -4.79 2.57
N ARG A 292 14.29 -3.91 1.58
CA ARG A 292 14.57 -2.49 1.84
C ARG A 292 13.43 -1.80 2.58
N ALA A 293 12.18 -2.08 2.23
CA ALA A 293 11.03 -1.52 2.92
C ALA A 293 10.97 -1.96 4.39
N ALA A 294 11.23 -3.25 4.67
CA ALA A 294 11.28 -3.78 6.03
C ALA A 294 12.41 -3.17 6.86
N ASP A 295 13.61 -3.04 6.28
CA ASP A 295 14.76 -2.44 6.96
C ASP A 295 14.51 -0.95 7.25
N ASN A 296 13.95 -0.20 6.28
CA ASN A 296 13.57 1.20 6.47
C ASN A 296 12.49 1.35 7.55
N ALA A 297 11.46 0.51 7.54
CA ALA A 297 10.39 0.56 8.54
C ALA A 297 10.95 0.31 9.96
N TYR A 298 11.87 -0.64 10.10
CA TYR A 298 12.56 -0.91 11.36
C TYR A 298 13.38 0.31 11.82
N GLN A 299 14.21 0.87 10.94
CA GLN A 299 15.05 2.03 11.27
C GLN A 299 14.23 3.27 11.64
N HIS A 300 13.22 3.61 10.84
CA HIS A 300 12.34 4.74 11.15
C HIS A 300 11.51 4.52 12.42
N GLY A 301 11.11 3.27 12.71
CA GLY A 301 10.44 2.92 13.95
C GLY A 301 11.31 3.18 15.19
N LEU A 302 12.62 2.88 15.11
CA LEU A 302 13.56 3.18 16.20
C LEU A 302 13.70 4.68 16.44
N VAL A 303 13.83 5.48 15.38
CA VAL A 303 13.91 6.94 15.48
C VAL A 303 12.63 7.53 16.05
N SER A 304 11.47 7.09 15.53
CA SER A 304 10.17 7.53 16.03
C SER A 304 10.00 7.22 17.52
N LYS A 305 10.42 6.04 17.96
CA LYS A 305 10.38 5.65 19.38
C LYS A 305 11.29 6.54 20.22
N ALA A 306 12.55 6.73 19.82
CA ALA A 306 13.49 7.57 20.55
C ALA A 306 12.98 9.02 20.69
N LEU A 307 12.37 9.58 19.63
CA LEU A 307 11.77 10.91 19.67
C LEU A 307 10.52 10.95 20.56
N SER A 308 9.70 9.90 20.56
CA SER A 308 8.55 9.79 21.46
C SER A 308 8.99 9.75 22.93
N ASP A 309 9.98 8.91 23.26
CA ASP A 309 10.52 8.80 24.62
C ASP A 309 11.13 10.15 25.08
N GLN A 310 11.81 10.86 24.17
CA GLN A 310 12.34 12.20 24.45
C GLN A 310 11.21 13.22 24.66
N ARG A 311 10.16 13.19 23.84
CA ARG A 311 8.99 14.07 23.99
C ARG A 311 8.33 13.85 25.35
N GLU A 312 8.09 12.60 25.72
CA GLU A 312 7.47 12.21 26.99
C GLU A 312 8.32 12.62 28.21
N SER A 313 9.66 12.60 28.09
CA SER A 313 10.56 13.08 29.14
C SER A 313 10.51 14.61 29.38
N VAL A 314 10.10 15.38 28.37
CA VAL A 314 10.00 16.85 28.44
C VAL A 314 8.57 17.29 28.77
N VAL A 315 7.57 16.56 28.25
CA VAL A 315 6.13 16.83 28.44
C VAL A 315 5.60 16.17 29.73
N GLY A 316 6.35 15.25 30.32
CA GLY A 316 6.01 14.65 31.60
C GLY A 316 5.83 15.70 32.68
N VAL A 317 4.63 15.77 33.25
CA VAL A 317 4.33 16.62 34.40
C VAL A 317 5.24 16.20 35.55
N SER A 318 6.03 17.13 36.07
CA SER A 318 6.77 16.88 37.30
C SER A 318 5.78 16.73 38.44
N LEU A 319 5.68 15.52 39.02
CA LEU A 319 4.86 15.26 40.21
C LEU A 319 5.17 16.26 41.34
N ASP A 320 6.39 16.81 41.37
CA ASP A 320 6.80 17.82 42.34
C ASP A 320 6.19 19.21 42.05
N GLU A 321 6.03 19.59 40.78
CA GLU A 321 5.31 20.84 40.41
C GLU A 321 3.81 20.70 40.65
N GLU A 322 3.20 19.57 40.25
CA GLU A 322 1.78 19.32 40.49
C GLU A 322 1.47 19.23 42.00
N ALA A 323 2.37 18.62 42.79
CA ALA A 323 2.28 18.61 44.25
C ALA A 323 2.49 20.01 44.86
N ALA A 324 3.38 20.83 44.30
CA ALA A 324 3.59 22.20 44.75
C ALA A 324 2.36 23.09 44.47
N ASP A 325 1.76 22.95 43.29
CA ASP A 325 0.53 23.67 42.92
C ASP A 325 -0.68 23.17 43.71
N MET A 326 -0.78 21.88 43.99
CA MET A 326 -1.78 21.32 44.91
C MET A 326 -1.60 21.88 46.33
N ALA A 327 -0.36 21.92 46.84
CA ALA A 327 -0.07 22.48 48.15
C ALA A 327 -0.38 23.99 48.22
N LYS A 328 -0.14 24.72 47.13
CA LYS A 328 -0.47 26.15 46.99
C LYS A 328 -1.98 26.37 46.96
N ALA A 329 -2.71 25.56 46.19
CA ALA A 329 -4.18 25.58 46.14
C ALA A 329 -4.79 25.23 47.52
N GLN A 330 -4.27 24.22 48.21
CA GLN A 330 -4.69 23.88 49.57
C GLN A 330 -4.45 25.02 50.55
N LYS A 331 -3.27 25.67 50.52
CA LYS A 331 -2.97 26.82 51.38
C LYS A 331 -3.88 28.02 51.07
N ALA A 332 -4.15 28.29 49.80
CA ALA A 332 -5.09 29.35 49.40
C ALA A 332 -6.51 29.05 49.92
N TYR A 333 -6.96 27.81 49.82
CA TYR A 333 -8.26 27.38 50.34
C TYR A 333 -8.34 27.50 51.87
N GLN A 334 -7.29 27.08 52.59
CA GLN A 334 -7.20 27.25 54.04
C GLN A 334 -7.19 28.73 54.46
N ALA A 335 -6.50 29.59 53.71
CA ALA A 335 -6.50 31.03 53.96
C ALA A 335 -7.88 31.65 53.72
N ALA A 336 -8.55 31.29 52.62
CA ALA A 336 -9.92 31.73 52.33
C ALA A 336 -10.91 31.26 53.39
N ALA A 337 -10.80 30.00 53.85
CA ALA A 337 -11.61 29.47 54.94
C ALA A 337 -11.41 30.24 56.26
N ARG A 338 -10.16 30.61 56.60
CA ARG A 338 -9.89 31.46 57.77
C ARG A 338 -10.47 32.86 57.64
N VAL A 339 -10.42 33.45 56.45
CA VAL A 339 -11.05 34.75 56.18
C VAL A 339 -12.57 34.63 56.37
N LEU A 340 -13.20 33.57 55.86
CA LEU A 340 -14.63 33.32 56.08
C LEU A 340 -14.96 33.15 57.56
N THR A 341 -14.18 32.38 58.32
CA THR A 341 -14.37 32.26 59.77
C THR A 341 -14.22 33.61 60.49
N ALA A 342 -13.24 34.42 60.11
CA ALA A 342 -13.09 35.76 60.67
C ALA A 342 -14.26 36.69 60.31
N TYR A 343 -14.82 36.54 59.11
CA TYR A 343 -16.06 37.24 58.72
C TYR A 343 -17.26 36.75 59.54
N ASP A 344 -17.41 35.44 59.75
CA ASP A 344 -18.46 34.87 60.60
C ASP A 344 -18.34 35.39 62.05
N ASP A 345 -17.12 35.45 62.60
CA ASP A 345 -16.86 36.00 63.94
C ASP A 345 -17.16 37.51 64.02
N LEU A 346 -16.83 38.28 62.97
CA LEU A 346 -17.18 39.70 62.89
C LEU A 346 -18.69 39.90 62.77
N LEU A 347 -19.39 39.07 61.97
CA LEU A 347 -20.83 39.09 61.86
C LEU A 347 -21.50 38.71 63.19
N ASP A 348 -20.99 37.70 63.88
CA ASP A 348 -21.47 37.31 65.22
C ASP A 348 -21.23 38.43 66.25
N LEU A 349 -20.06 39.08 66.23
CA LEU A 349 -19.77 40.23 67.08
C LEU A 349 -20.75 41.39 66.82
N VAL A 350 -21.02 41.71 65.55
CA VAL A 350 -21.94 42.79 65.17
C VAL A 350 -23.40 42.44 65.53
N ILE A 351 -23.84 41.23 65.21
CA ILE A 351 -25.25 40.81 65.38
C ILE A 351 -25.55 40.51 66.85
N ASN A 352 -24.70 39.73 67.53
CA ASN A 352 -25.00 39.18 68.85
C ASN A 352 -24.32 39.94 70.00
N ARG A 353 -23.21 40.66 69.77
CA ARG A 353 -22.47 41.35 70.85
C ARG A 353 -22.55 42.88 70.82
N MET A 354 -22.76 43.51 69.67
CA MET A 354 -22.98 44.96 69.59
C MET A 354 -24.47 45.34 69.70
N GLY A 355 -25.40 44.41 69.47
CA GLY A 355 -26.85 44.63 69.59
C GLY A 355 -27.41 44.57 71.03
N LEU A 356 -26.61 44.25 72.04
CA LEU A 356 -27.06 44.10 73.44
C LEU A 356 -26.98 45.38 74.29
N VAL A 357 -26.60 46.53 73.73
CA VAL A 357 -26.66 47.82 74.43
C VAL A 357 -28.00 48.49 74.10
N GLY A 358 -29.07 47.86 74.56
CA GLY A 358 -30.43 48.32 74.26
C GLY A 358 -31.51 47.48 74.92
N ARG A 359 -31.31 47.05 76.17
CA ARG A 359 -32.38 46.70 77.10
C ARG A 359 -31.90 46.63 78.53
#